data_AF-A0A430LZK1-F1
#
_entry.id   AF-A0A430LZK1-F1
#
_cell.length_a   1.000
_cell.length_b   1.000
_cell.length_c   1.000
_cell.angle_alpha   90.00
_cell.angle_beta   90.00
_cell.angle_gamma   90.00
#
_symmetry.space_group_name_H-M   'P 1'
#
loop_
_entity.id
_entity.type
_entity.pdbx_description
1 polymer ?
#
loop_
_entity_poly.entity_id
_entity_poly.type
_entity_poly.pdbx_seq_one_letter_code
_entity_poly.pdbx_strand_id
1 'polypeptide(L)'
;MAQQSIHGFYRVWFTCVDPLTLIPTVYALIYTPEFMLEGLIPPSMAVYNPLEGFFYHQLSALYAFVGIMLGGVLRVTSDIKVWRIIVAGVLLVDVSILASVYVSLQRQGRLEMEKWRWQDWGNVLWTGGVAIIRGLFLAGVGAGRKGKTA
;
A
#
# COMPACT_ATOMS: atom_id res chain seq x y z
N MET A 1 -14.46 -20.28 20.11
CA MET A 1 -14.60 -19.31 19.01
C MET A 1 -14.31 -20.05 17.70
N ALA A 2 -15.12 -19.90 16.65
CA ALA A 2 -14.87 -20.60 15.39
C ALA A 2 -13.54 -20.11 14.78
N GLN A 3 -12.61 -21.03 14.52
CA GLN A 3 -11.33 -20.71 13.88
C GLN A 3 -11.62 -20.28 12.44
N GLN A 4 -11.57 -18.97 12.16
CA GLN A 4 -11.64 -18.46 10.79
C GLN A 4 -10.32 -18.78 10.10
N SER A 5 -10.35 -19.60 9.05
CA SER A 5 -9.19 -19.87 8.21
C SER A 5 -9.01 -18.76 7.18
N ILE A 6 -7.79 -18.27 7.03
CA ILE A 6 -7.42 -17.26 6.02
C ILE A 6 -7.58 -17.87 4.62
N HIS A 7 -8.30 -17.17 3.73
CA HIS A 7 -8.45 -17.60 2.33
C HIS A 7 -7.09 -17.66 1.64
N GLY A 8 -6.87 -18.67 0.79
CA GLY A 8 -5.59 -18.87 0.10
C GLY A 8 -5.13 -17.65 -0.71
N PHE A 9 -6.08 -16.95 -1.35
CA PHE A 9 -5.84 -15.68 -2.04
C PHE A 9 -5.14 -14.65 -1.14
N TYR A 10 -5.73 -14.31 0.01
CA TYR A 10 -5.13 -13.32 0.93
C TYR A 10 -3.78 -13.76 1.46
N ARG A 11 -3.61 -15.08 1.65
CA ARG A 11 -2.34 -15.63 2.11
C ARG A 11 -1.24 -15.37 1.09
N VAL A 12 -1.47 -15.70 -0.17
CA VAL A 12 -0.51 -15.46 -1.25
C VAL A 12 -0.33 -13.97 -1.50
N TRP A 13 -1.41 -13.19 -1.50
CA TRP A 13 -1.37 -11.76 -1.73
C TRP A 13 -0.52 -11.05 -0.67
N PHE A 14 -0.89 -11.13 0.61
CA PHE A 14 -0.21 -10.37 1.66
C PHE A 14 1.19 -10.90 1.97
N THR A 15 1.48 -12.19 1.75
CA THR A 15 2.83 -12.70 2.06
C THR A 15 3.77 -12.59 0.86
N CYS A 16 3.31 -12.80 -0.37
CA CYS A 16 4.18 -12.85 -1.55
C CYS A 16 4.02 -11.63 -2.45
N VAL A 17 2.83 -11.38 -2.96
CA VAL A 17 2.62 -10.37 -4.01
C VAL A 17 2.90 -8.98 -3.45
N ASP A 18 2.24 -8.63 -2.35
CA ASP A 18 2.29 -7.30 -1.76
C ASP A 18 3.73 -6.92 -1.34
N PRO A 19 4.49 -7.75 -0.60
CA PRO A 19 5.86 -7.40 -0.22
C PRO A 19 6.82 -7.29 -1.41
N LEU A 20 6.64 -8.09 -2.46
CA LEU A 20 7.47 -8.01 -3.66
C LEU A 20 7.25 -6.68 -4.40
N THR A 21 6.02 -6.17 -4.42
CA THR A 21 5.71 -4.89 -5.08
C THR A 21 6.28 -3.68 -4.35
N LEU A 22 6.67 -3.83 -3.08
CA LEU A 22 7.34 -2.79 -2.31
C LEU A 22 8.83 -2.66 -2.63
N ILE A 23 9.46 -3.70 -3.19
CA ILE A 23 10.90 -3.68 -3.50
C ILE A 23 11.24 -2.56 -4.52
N PRO A 24 10.55 -2.44 -5.68
CA PRO A 24 10.79 -1.33 -6.60
C PRO A 24 10.52 0.04 -5.96
N THR A 25 9.52 0.12 -5.07
CA THR A 25 9.18 1.37 -4.37
C THR A 25 10.31 1.81 -3.44
N VAL A 26 10.85 0.88 -2.63
CA VAL A 26 11.98 1.15 -1.74
C VAL A 26 13.22 1.53 -2.54
N TYR A 27 13.49 0.82 -3.65
CA TYR A 27 14.61 1.13 -4.53
C TYR A 27 14.48 2.54 -5.11
N ALA A 28 13.32 2.89 -5.69
CA ALA A 28 13.10 4.17 -6.31
C ALA A 28 13.21 5.34 -5.32
N LEU A 29 12.75 5.17 -4.08
CA LEU A 29 12.89 6.20 -3.05
C LEU A 29 14.34 6.46 -2.62
N ILE A 30 15.23 5.48 -2.75
CA ILE A 30 16.64 5.62 -2.36
C ILE A 30 17.48 6.12 -3.53
N TYR A 31 17.24 5.59 -4.73
CA TYR A 31 18.15 5.76 -5.86
C TYR A 31 17.62 6.66 -6.98
N THR A 32 16.29 6.84 -7.07
CA THR A 32 15.66 7.71 -8.08
C THR A 32 14.51 8.52 -7.46
N PRO A 33 14.76 9.31 -6.39
CA PRO A 33 13.72 10.07 -5.69
C PRO A 33 13.02 11.09 -6.58
N GLU A 34 13.68 11.60 -7.62
CA GLU A 34 13.09 12.44 -8.67
C GLU A 34 11.92 11.74 -9.37
N PHE A 35 12.07 10.47 -9.74
CA PHE A 35 10.99 9.69 -10.36
C PHE A 35 9.79 9.54 -9.41
N MET A 36 10.04 9.36 -8.12
CA MET A 36 8.99 9.26 -7.10
C MET A 36 8.25 10.59 -6.91
N LEU A 37 8.97 11.71 -6.91
CA LEU A 37 8.37 13.04 -6.83
C LEU A 37 7.49 13.33 -8.06
N GLU A 38 8.02 13.09 -9.26
CA GLU A 38 7.32 13.34 -10.53
C GLU A 38 5.99 12.58 -10.66
N GLY A 39 5.95 11.37 -10.09
CA GLY A 39 4.76 10.55 -10.00
C GLY A 39 3.62 11.19 -9.20
N LEU A 40 3.92 12.13 -8.29
CA LEU A 40 2.96 12.78 -7.40
C LEU A 40 2.75 14.26 -7.73
N ILE A 41 3.81 14.94 -8.18
CA ILE A 41 3.83 16.37 -8.46
C ILE A 41 4.54 16.59 -9.81
N PRO A 42 3.91 17.25 -10.79
CA PRO A 42 4.55 17.61 -12.04
C PRO A 42 5.87 18.39 -11.86
N PRO A 43 6.89 18.13 -12.70
CA PRO A 43 8.14 18.88 -12.69
C PRO A 43 7.97 20.40 -12.84
N SER A 44 6.87 20.85 -13.46
CA SER A 44 6.55 22.27 -13.62
C SER A 44 6.20 22.98 -12.30
N MET A 45 5.94 22.25 -11.22
CA MET A 45 5.62 22.82 -9.90
C MET A 45 6.65 22.49 -8.83
N ALA A 46 7.23 21.28 -8.86
CA ALA A 46 8.26 20.88 -7.93
C ALA A 46 9.33 20.06 -8.64
N VAL A 47 10.59 20.40 -8.37
CA VAL A 47 11.75 19.63 -8.80
C VAL A 47 12.42 19.07 -7.57
N TYR A 48 12.97 17.87 -7.68
CA TYR A 48 13.63 17.20 -6.56
C TYR A 48 14.76 18.07 -6.00
N ASN A 49 14.74 18.27 -4.68
CA ASN A 49 15.77 18.96 -3.93
C ASN A 49 16.56 17.94 -3.10
N PRO A 50 17.86 17.73 -3.36
CA PRO A 50 18.69 16.78 -2.61
C PRO A 50 18.72 17.02 -1.10
N LEU A 51 18.53 18.27 -0.64
CA LEU A 51 18.48 18.59 0.79
C LEU A 51 17.25 17.99 1.49
N GLU A 52 16.22 17.63 0.73
CA GLU A 52 14.99 16.98 1.21
C GLU A 52 15.08 15.44 1.12
N GLY A 53 16.20 14.89 0.63
CA GLY A 53 16.41 13.45 0.43
C GLY A 53 16.14 12.61 1.68
N PHE A 54 16.33 13.20 2.87
CA PHE A 54 16.00 12.57 4.14
C PHE A 54 14.55 12.05 4.23
N PHE A 55 13.57 12.79 3.69
CA PHE A 55 12.16 12.35 3.72
C PHE A 55 11.92 11.12 2.85
N TYR A 56 12.60 11.03 1.70
CA TYR A 56 12.51 9.88 0.81
C TYR A 56 13.13 8.63 1.46
N HIS A 57 14.24 8.77 2.18
CA HIS A 57 14.82 7.69 2.96
C HIS A 57 13.95 7.25 4.14
N GLN A 58 13.27 8.18 4.82
CA GLN A 58 12.28 7.82 5.85
C GLN A 58 11.11 7.03 5.25
N LEU A 59 10.62 7.48 4.09
CA LEU A 59 9.53 6.79 3.38
C LEU A 59 9.98 5.41 2.87
N SER A 60 11.23 5.26 2.40
CA SER A 60 11.77 3.97 2.00
C SER A 60 11.88 3.01 3.19
N ALA A 61 12.29 3.51 4.35
CA ALA A 61 12.33 2.73 5.58
C ALA A 61 10.92 2.26 6.01
N LEU A 62 9.89 3.11 5.87
CA LEU A 62 8.50 2.74 6.13
C LEU A 62 8.04 1.60 5.21
N TYR A 63 8.27 1.70 3.89
CA TYR A 63 7.84 0.65 2.96
C TYR A 63 8.63 -0.65 3.14
N ALA A 64 9.92 -0.58 3.48
CA ALA A 64 10.70 -1.76 3.85
C ALA A 64 10.13 -2.43 5.11
N PHE A 65 9.78 -1.63 6.13
CA PHE A 65 9.11 -2.12 7.34
C PHE A 65 7.78 -2.80 7.00
N VAL A 66 6.92 -2.17 6.18
CA VAL A 66 5.65 -2.77 5.72
C VAL A 66 5.90 -4.11 5.02
N GLY A 67 6.91 -4.18 4.15
CA GLY A 67 7.29 -5.42 3.46
C GLY A 67 7.71 -6.53 4.42
N ILE A 68 8.42 -6.22 5.51
CA ILE A 68 8.79 -7.20 6.54
C ILE A 68 7.58 -7.59 7.39
N MET A 69 6.68 -6.67 7.72
CA MET A 69 5.48 -7.00 8.47
C MET A 69 4.57 -7.95 7.68
N LEU A 70 4.37 -7.67 6.39
CA LEU A 70 3.54 -8.47 5.51
C LEU A 70 4.23 -9.79 5.10
N GLY A 71 5.49 -9.71 4.68
CA GLY A 71 6.23 -10.86 4.20
C GLY A 71 6.83 -11.72 5.32
N GLY A 72 7.36 -11.12 6.38
CA GLY A 72 7.96 -11.84 7.50
C GLY A 72 6.92 -12.29 8.50
N VAL A 73 6.26 -11.33 9.17
CA VAL A 73 5.41 -11.62 10.33
C VAL A 73 4.21 -12.48 9.96
N LEU A 74 3.52 -12.19 8.85
CA LEU A 74 2.36 -12.98 8.44
C LEU A 74 2.73 -14.41 7.98
N ARG A 75 3.99 -14.68 7.61
CA ARG A 75 4.44 -16.05 7.29
C ARG A 75 4.61 -16.91 8.54
N VAL A 76 4.97 -16.32 9.67
CA VAL A 76 5.27 -17.04 10.91
C VAL A 76 4.07 -17.21 11.84
N THR A 77 2.95 -16.57 11.55
CA THR A 77 1.72 -16.67 12.35
C THR A 77 0.49 -17.05 11.53
N SER A 78 -0.38 -17.85 12.12
CA SER A 78 -1.70 -18.19 11.57
C SER A 78 -2.84 -17.53 12.36
N ASP A 79 -2.54 -16.66 13.33
CA ASP A 79 -3.56 -15.95 14.11
C ASP A 79 -4.19 -14.82 13.28
N ILE A 80 -5.48 -15.00 12.95
CA ILE A 80 -6.27 -14.03 12.19
C ILE A 80 -6.31 -12.64 12.86
N LYS A 81 -6.21 -12.55 14.19
CA LYS A 81 -6.18 -11.26 14.88
C LYS A 81 -4.92 -10.48 14.55
N VAL A 82 -3.77 -11.15 14.53
CA VAL A 82 -2.48 -10.55 14.13
C VAL A 82 -2.54 -10.08 12.68
N TRP A 83 -3.09 -10.92 11.79
CA TRP A 83 -3.29 -10.55 10.39
C TRP A 83 -4.15 -9.30 10.23
N ARG A 84 -5.29 -9.23 10.93
CA ARG A 84 -6.19 -8.06 10.87
C ARG A 84 -5.52 -6.80 11.38
N ILE A 85 -4.77 -6.86 12.48
CA ILE A 85 -4.08 -5.68 13.02
C ILE A 85 -3.03 -5.17 12.04
N ILE A 86 -2.20 -6.06 11.50
CA ILE A 86 -1.16 -5.67 10.53
C ILE A 86 -1.82 -5.10 9.27
N VAL A 87 -2.78 -5.81 8.68
CA VAL A 87 -3.45 -5.36 7.45
C VAL A 87 -4.21 -4.04 7.67
N ALA A 88 -4.81 -3.82 8.84
CA ALA A 88 -5.45 -2.55 9.18
C ALA A 88 -4.43 -1.40 9.29
N GLY A 89 -3.26 -1.66 9.89
CA GLY A 89 -2.17 -0.69 9.94
C GLY A 89 -1.67 -0.31 8.54
N VAL A 90 -1.53 -1.29 7.65
CA VAL A 90 -1.13 -1.02 6.25
C VAL A 90 -2.25 -0.32 5.47
N LEU A 91 -3.52 -0.66 5.70
CA LEU A 91 -4.65 0.04 5.09
C LEU A 91 -4.65 1.53 5.43
N LEU A 92 -4.28 1.89 6.66
CA LEU A 92 -4.12 3.29 7.06
C LEU A 92 -3.03 4.01 6.25
N VAL A 93 -1.94 3.31 5.94
CA VAL A 93 -0.89 3.83 5.05
C VAL A 93 -1.47 4.09 3.65
N ASP A 94 -2.22 3.15 3.08
CA ASP A 94 -2.83 3.35 1.76
C ASP A 94 -3.79 4.54 1.71
N VAL A 95 -4.66 4.65 2.73
CA VAL A 95 -5.60 5.77 2.85
C VAL A 95 -4.86 7.09 2.96
N SER A 96 -3.75 7.12 3.70
CA SER A 96 -2.92 8.32 3.83
C SER A 96 -2.26 8.70 2.49
N ILE A 97 -1.82 7.71 1.71
CA ILE A 97 -1.27 7.93 0.36
C ILE A 97 -2.35 8.47 -0.57
N LEU A 98 -3.53 7.86 -0.61
CA LEU A 98 -4.64 8.31 -1.45
C LEU A 98 -5.10 9.72 -1.07
N ALA A 99 -5.15 10.04 0.23
CA ALA A 99 -5.44 11.38 0.70
C ALA A 99 -4.36 12.38 0.26
N SER A 100 -3.08 11.98 0.28
CA SER A 100 -1.97 12.81 -0.19
C SER A 100 -2.06 13.07 -1.70
N VAL A 101 -2.42 12.06 -2.50
CA VAL A 101 -2.67 12.20 -3.93
C VAL A 101 -3.85 13.15 -4.17
N TYR A 102 -4.95 13.00 -3.43
CA TYR A 102 -6.10 13.90 -3.52
C TYR A 102 -5.72 15.36 -3.22
N VAL A 103 -5.01 15.61 -2.11
CA VAL A 103 -4.56 16.96 -1.73
C VAL A 103 -3.61 17.53 -2.78
N SER A 104 -2.70 16.71 -3.32
CA SER A 104 -1.81 17.11 -4.41
C SER A 104 -2.63 17.53 -5.63
N LEU A 105 -3.52 16.68 -6.15
CA LEU A 105 -4.36 17.00 -7.31
C LEU A 105 -5.25 18.23 -7.08
N GLN A 106 -5.78 18.41 -5.87
CA GLN A 106 -6.55 19.60 -5.50
C GLN A 106 -5.74 20.87 -5.60
N ARG A 107 -4.52 20.89 -5.05
CA ARG A 107 -3.61 22.05 -5.13
C ARG A 107 -3.20 22.40 -6.55
N GLN A 108 -3.19 21.40 -7.43
CA GLN A 108 -2.87 21.56 -8.85
C GLN A 108 -4.08 21.96 -9.70
N GLY A 109 -5.30 22.00 -9.14
CA GLY A 109 -6.53 22.23 -9.91
C GLY A 109 -6.87 21.08 -10.88
N ARG A 110 -6.42 19.86 -10.56
CA ARG A 110 -6.48 18.66 -11.43
C ARG A 110 -7.30 17.52 -10.82
N LEU A 111 -8.35 17.83 -10.05
CA LEU A 111 -9.25 16.82 -9.50
C LEU A 111 -10.10 16.13 -10.58
N GLU A 112 -10.39 16.83 -11.68
CA GLU A 112 -11.09 16.26 -12.83
C GLU A 112 -10.26 15.13 -13.46
N MET A 113 -10.88 13.95 -13.63
CA MET A 113 -10.21 12.74 -14.15
C MET A 113 -9.64 12.94 -15.56
N GLU A 114 -10.22 13.82 -16.38
CA GLU A 114 -9.72 14.16 -17.72
C GLU A 114 -8.34 14.84 -17.68
N LYS A 115 -7.98 15.47 -16.56
CA LYS A 115 -6.71 16.16 -16.35
C LYS A 115 -5.64 15.27 -15.73
N TRP A 116 -5.96 14.00 -15.44
CA TRP A 116 -5.03 13.06 -14.82
C TRP A 116 -4.00 12.59 -15.83
N ARG A 117 -2.73 12.60 -15.41
CA ARG A 117 -1.65 11.97 -16.18
C ARG A 117 -1.75 10.46 -16.01
N TRP A 118 -1.03 9.75 -16.86
CA TRP A 118 -0.86 8.30 -16.73
C TRP A 118 -0.35 7.90 -15.33
N GLN A 119 0.57 8.67 -14.75
CA GLN A 119 1.09 8.42 -13.40
C GLN A 119 0.02 8.57 -12.31
N ASP A 120 -0.90 9.54 -12.46
CA ASP A 120 -1.96 9.78 -11.48
C ASP A 120 -2.95 8.61 -11.49
N TRP A 121 -3.32 8.12 -12.68
CA TRP A 121 -4.10 6.89 -12.84
C TRP A 121 -3.40 5.67 -12.25
N GLY A 122 -2.10 5.50 -12.53
CA GLY A 122 -1.30 4.41 -11.99
C GLY A 122 -1.32 4.39 -10.47
N ASN A 123 -1.06 5.52 -9.83
CA ASN A 123 -1.06 5.65 -8.37
C ASN A 123 -2.43 5.36 -7.76
N VAL A 124 -3.50 5.96 -8.28
CA VAL A 124 -4.85 5.78 -7.70
C VAL A 124 -5.37 4.37 -7.92
N LEU A 125 -5.23 3.80 -9.12
CA LEU A 125 -5.71 2.45 -9.41
C LEU A 125 -4.92 1.40 -8.66
N TRP A 126 -3.59 1.54 -8.59
CA TRP A 126 -2.75 0.60 -7.87
C TRP A 126 -3.03 0.68 -6.36
N THR A 127 -2.78 1.83 -5.74
CA THR A 127 -2.97 1.99 -4.28
C THR A 127 -4.42 1.76 -3.87
N GLY A 128 -5.38 2.25 -4.66
CA GLY A 128 -6.81 2.01 -4.43
C GLY A 128 -7.16 0.52 -4.55
N GLY A 129 -6.63 -0.18 -5.55
CA GLY A 129 -6.83 -1.62 -5.70
C GLY A 129 -6.30 -2.43 -4.52
N VAL A 130 -5.09 -2.12 -4.05
CA VAL A 130 -4.53 -2.82 -2.88
C VAL A 130 -5.30 -2.47 -1.60
N ALA A 131 -5.70 -1.21 -1.43
CA ALA A 131 -6.54 -0.77 -0.30
C ALA A 131 -7.89 -1.52 -0.27
N ILE A 132 -8.52 -1.74 -1.43
CA ILE A 132 -9.76 -2.51 -1.55
C ILE A 132 -9.53 -3.96 -1.10
N ILE A 133 -8.45 -4.61 -1.54
CA ILE A 133 -8.12 -5.99 -1.14
C ILE A 133 -7.97 -6.09 0.39
N ARG A 134 -7.28 -5.12 1.00
CA ARG A 134 -7.14 -5.02 2.46
C ARG A 134 -8.48 -4.79 3.15
N GLY A 135 -9.30 -3.89 2.63
CA GLY A 135 -10.66 -3.63 3.13
C GLY A 135 -11.55 -4.86 3.10
N LEU A 136 -11.56 -5.60 1.99
CA LEU A 136 -12.31 -6.86 1.84
C LEU A 136 -11.84 -7.92 2.85
N PHE A 137 -10.52 -8.05 3.04
CA PHE A 137 -9.97 -8.95 4.05
C PHE A 137 -10.43 -8.59 5.47
N LEU A 138 -10.36 -7.31 5.83
CA LEU A 138 -10.78 -6.83 7.16
C LEU A 138 -12.29 -6.98 7.38
N ALA A 139 -13.09 -6.79 6.33
CA ALA A 139 -14.53 -7.06 6.33
C ALA A 139 -14.87 -8.56 6.41
N GLY A 140 -13.88 -9.45 6.32
CA GLY A 140 -14.07 -10.90 6.41
C GLY A 140 -14.60 -11.55 5.13
N VAL A 141 -14.56 -10.85 4.00
CA VAL A 141 -14.96 -11.40 2.69
C VAL A 141 -14.01 -12.53 2.34
N GLY A 142 -14.54 -13.73 2.04
CA GLY A 142 -13.73 -14.93 1.73
C GLY A 142 -13.26 -15.73 2.96
N ALA A 143 -13.63 -15.34 4.19
CA ALA A 143 -13.39 -16.18 5.37
C ALA A 143 -14.38 -17.35 5.41
N GLY A 144 -13.91 -18.55 5.02
CA GLY A 144 -14.70 -19.77 5.16
C GLY A 144 -15.02 -20.05 6.64
N ARG A 145 -16.30 -20.11 7.00
CA ARG A 145 -16.72 -20.69 8.28
C ARG A 145 -16.39 -22.18 8.19
N LYS A 146 -15.37 -22.66 8.91
CA LYS A 146 -15.26 -24.10 9.19
C LYS A 146 -16.49 -24.48 10.02
N GLY A 147 -17.50 -25.03 9.35
CA GLY A 147 -18.63 -25.66 10.01
C GLY A 147 -18.11 -26.72 10.96
N LYS A 148 -18.69 -26.77 12.17
CA LYS A 148 -18.53 -27.91 13.06
C LYS A 148 -19.06 -29.14 12.30
N THR A 149 -18.17 -30.00 11.81
CA THR A 149 -18.56 -31.36 11.49
C THR A 149 -18.85 -32.03 12.83
N ALA A 150 -20.14 -32.22 13.11
CA ALA A 150 -20.62 -33.11 14.15
C ALA A 150 -20.52 -34.56 13.64
#